data_AF-A0A1V4QZW3-F1
#
_entry.id   AF-A0A1V4QZW3-F1
#
_cell.length_a   1.000
_cell.length_b   1.000
_cell.length_c   1.000
_cell.angle_alpha   90.00
_cell.angle_beta   90.00
_cell.angle_gamma   90.00
#
_symmetry.space_group_name_H-M   'P 1'
#
loop_
_entity.id
_entity.type
_entity.pdbx_description
1 polymer ?
#
loop_
_entity_poly.entity_id
_entity_poly.type
_entity_poly.pdbx_seq_one_letter_code
_entity_poly.pdbx_strand_id
1 'polypeptide(L)'
;MEMQALFPIDPKRMYCTGGSLGADCTGNLAKDMPEVWAAVFAFSQGGPLFSRRNRRLPFISAQAYNYELSVLRRSARRFRQGGCYDPAIHHLMCYPGVGHCGMSRDIWPFVLDFFDRHRRDSRR
;
A
#
# COMPACT_ATOMS: atom_id res chain seq x y z
N MET A 1 17.39 14.10 4.60
CA MET A 1 15.93 14.23 4.76
C MET A 1 15.67 15.26 5.86
N GLU A 2 15.15 16.43 5.52
CA GLU A 2 14.99 17.55 6.48
C GLU A 2 14.12 17.19 7.69
N MET A 3 13.02 16.44 7.50
CA MET A 3 12.14 16.03 8.61
C MET A 3 12.84 15.16 9.67
N GLN A 4 13.80 14.31 9.27
CA GLN A 4 14.57 13.49 10.20
C GLN A 4 15.59 14.29 11.01
N ALA A 5 15.97 15.47 10.53
CA ALA A 5 16.81 16.40 11.29
C ALA A 5 15.99 17.18 12.32
N LEU A 6 14.68 17.34 12.10
CA LEU A 6 13.77 18.10 12.96
C LEU A 6 13.05 17.24 14.00
N PHE A 7 12.81 15.96 13.69
CA PHE A 7 12.04 15.05 14.55
C PHE A 7 12.77 13.71 14.70
N PRO A 8 12.65 13.03 15.86
CA PRO A 8 13.22 11.71 16.08
C PRO A 8 12.40 10.62 15.36
N ILE A 9 12.45 10.62 14.02
CA ILE A 9 11.75 9.66 13.18
C ILE A 9 12.45 8.30 13.25
N ASP A 10 11.72 7.26 13.65
CA ASP A 10 12.20 5.87 13.55
C ASP A 10 12.25 5.46 12.07
N PRO A 11 13.44 5.26 11.46
CA PRO A 11 13.55 4.89 10.06
C PRO A 11 13.01 3.49 9.77
N LYS A 12 12.70 2.69 10.80
CA LYS A 12 12.04 1.39 10.64
C LYS A 12 10.51 1.48 10.63
N ARG A 13 9.94 2.68 10.85
CA ARG A 13 8.48 2.94 10.90
C ARG A 13 8.09 4.09 9.98
N MET A 14 8.65 4.10 8.77
CA MET A 14 8.23 5.03 7.72
C MET A 14 7.17 4.36 6.85
N TYR A 15 5.98 4.96 6.78
CA TYR A 15 4.84 4.44 6.02
C TYR A 15 4.48 5.40 4.90
N CYS A 16 3.94 4.89 3.79
CA CYS A 16 3.46 5.72 2.69
C CYS A 16 1.97 5.44 2.46
N THR A 17 1.17 6.50 2.33
CA THR A 17 -0.25 6.35 2.04
C THR A 17 -0.81 7.48 1.19
N GLY A 18 -1.89 7.18 0.46
CA GLY A 18 -2.60 8.15 -0.35
C GLY A 18 -3.93 7.61 -0.87
N GLY A 19 -4.84 8.54 -1.15
CA GLY A 19 -6.11 8.30 -1.81
C GLY A 19 -6.13 8.94 -3.20
N SER A 20 -6.80 8.32 -4.17
CA SER A 20 -6.96 8.85 -5.53
C SER A 20 -5.60 9.15 -6.19
N LEU A 21 -5.34 10.38 -6.64
CA LEU A 21 -4.03 10.77 -7.19
C LEU A 21 -2.88 10.46 -6.22
N GLY A 22 -3.09 10.69 -4.92
CA GLY A 22 -2.11 10.36 -3.89
C GLY A 22 -1.82 8.86 -3.83
N ALA A 23 -2.79 8.01 -4.12
CA ALA A 23 -2.63 6.56 -4.13
C ALA A 23 -1.75 6.09 -5.31
N ASP A 24 -1.89 6.72 -6.48
CA ASP A 24 -0.99 6.46 -7.62
C ASP A 24 0.44 6.94 -7.33
N CYS A 25 0.60 8.12 -6.71
CA CYS A 25 1.91 8.60 -6.25
C CYS A 25 2.53 7.64 -5.21
N THR A 26 1.75 7.21 -4.22
CA THR A 26 2.15 6.19 -3.23
C THR A 26 2.60 4.91 -3.91
N GLY A 27 1.84 4.43 -4.90
CA GLY A 27 2.18 3.24 -5.66
C GLY A 27 3.49 3.39 -6.45
N ASN A 28 3.82 4.58 -6.95
CA ASN A 28 5.08 4.83 -7.65
C ASN A 28 6.25 4.94 -6.66
N LEU A 29 6.11 5.71 -5.58
CA LEU A 29 7.11 5.79 -4.52
C LEU A 29 7.45 4.42 -3.92
N ALA A 30 6.44 3.57 -3.74
CA ALA A 30 6.61 2.22 -3.24
C ALA A 30 7.38 1.29 -4.20
N LYS A 31 7.35 1.56 -5.51
CA LYS A 31 8.08 0.79 -6.52
C LYS A 31 9.48 1.32 -6.71
N ASP A 32 9.65 2.64 -6.66
CA ASP A 32 10.93 3.30 -6.91
C ASP A 32 11.86 3.21 -5.72
N MET A 33 11.30 3.28 -4.50
CA MET A 33 12.04 3.29 -3.22
C MET A 33 11.45 2.30 -2.19
N PRO A 34 11.27 1.01 -2.52
CA PRO A 34 10.66 0.03 -1.60
C PRO A 34 11.44 -0.17 -0.30
N GLU A 35 12.74 0.13 -0.30
CA GLU A 35 13.61 0.04 0.86
C GLU A 35 13.35 1.13 1.91
N VAL A 36 12.66 2.22 1.55
CA VAL A 36 12.32 3.31 2.49
C VAL A 36 11.15 2.90 3.38
N TRP A 37 10.17 2.20 2.82
CA TRP A 37 8.87 1.99 3.47
C TRP A 37 8.82 0.70 4.29
N ALA A 38 8.25 0.77 5.48
CA ALA A 38 7.92 -0.39 6.31
C ALA A 38 6.63 -1.08 5.82
N ALA A 39 5.64 -0.28 5.43
CA ALA A 39 4.38 -0.72 4.83
C ALA A 39 3.73 0.42 4.04
N VAL A 40 2.81 0.06 3.14
CA VAL A 40 2.14 1.02 2.24
C VAL A 40 0.62 0.81 2.22
N PHE A 41 -0.15 1.88 2.20
CA PHE A 41 -1.60 1.82 1.99
C PHE A 41 -2.05 2.75 0.88
N ALA A 42 -2.67 2.22 -0.17
CA ALA A 42 -3.21 3.00 -1.27
C ALA A 42 -4.68 2.66 -1.51
N PHE A 43 -5.53 3.67 -1.66
CA PHE A 43 -6.95 3.49 -1.96
C PHE A 43 -7.43 4.34 -3.14
N SER A 44 -8.38 3.81 -3.90
CA SER A 44 -8.96 4.51 -5.07
C SER A 44 -7.91 4.85 -6.15
N GLN A 45 -6.91 3.98 -6.32
CA GLN A 45 -5.79 4.14 -7.27
C GLN A 45 -6.13 3.64 -8.68
N GLY A 46 -5.53 4.25 -9.71
CA GLY A 46 -5.65 3.80 -11.11
C GLY A 46 -4.61 2.75 -11.53
N GLY A 47 -3.47 2.69 -10.84
CA GLY A 47 -2.36 1.78 -11.11
C GLY A 47 -2.25 0.60 -10.12
N PRO A 48 -1.61 -0.52 -10.52
CA PRO A 48 -1.28 -1.58 -9.58
C PRO A 48 -0.16 -1.13 -8.63
N LEU A 49 -0.25 -1.48 -7.36
CA LEU A 49 0.80 -1.18 -6.37
C LEU A 49 2.01 -2.12 -6.50
N PHE A 50 1.79 -3.34 -7.01
CA PHE A 50 2.80 -4.37 -7.11
C PHE A 50 3.75 -4.24 -8.31
N SER A 51 5.01 -4.60 -8.05
CA SER A 51 6.10 -4.86 -8.98
C SER A 51 7.00 -5.97 -8.42
N ARG A 52 7.90 -6.52 -9.26
CA ARG A 52 8.92 -7.48 -8.77
C ARG A 52 9.87 -6.87 -7.74
N ARG A 53 10.13 -5.55 -7.81
CA ARG A 53 11.07 -4.84 -6.94
C ARG A 53 10.53 -4.70 -5.51
N ASN A 54 9.23 -4.43 -5.36
CA ASN A 54 8.56 -4.29 -4.07
C ASN A 54 7.80 -5.55 -3.62
N ARG A 55 8.18 -6.72 -4.14
CA ARG A 55 7.48 -7.99 -3.89
C ARG A 55 7.44 -8.48 -2.44
N ARG A 56 8.28 -7.91 -1.57
CA ARG A 56 8.34 -8.23 -0.14
C ARG A 56 7.91 -7.03 0.73
N LEU A 57 7.35 -5.99 0.13
CA LEU A 57 6.91 -4.79 0.84
C LEU A 57 5.47 -5.04 1.31
N PRO A 58 5.17 -5.00 2.62
CA PRO A 58 3.81 -5.11 3.10
C PRO A 58 2.94 -3.98 2.53
N PHE A 59 1.74 -4.31 2.05
CA PHE A 59 0.81 -3.29 1.58
C PHE A 59 -0.65 -3.66 1.72
N ILE A 60 -1.47 -2.61 1.71
CA ILE A 60 -2.92 -2.65 1.51
C ILE A 60 -3.24 -1.87 0.23
N SER A 61 -3.96 -2.52 -0.69
CA SER A 61 -4.55 -1.88 -1.87
C SER A 61 -6.05 -2.04 -1.79
N ALA A 62 -6.78 -0.94 -1.72
CA ALA A 62 -8.20 -0.96 -1.44
C ALA A 62 -8.98 -0.15 -2.49
N GLN A 63 -10.14 -0.64 -2.92
CA GLN A 63 -10.94 0.00 -3.97
C GLN A 63 -12.42 -0.03 -3.62
N ALA A 64 -13.15 1.05 -3.91
CA ALA A 64 -14.58 1.18 -3.62
C ALA A 64 -15.45 1.18 -4.89
N TYR A 65 -14.92 1.74 -5.97
CA TYR A 65 -15.71 2.00 -7.17
C TYR A 65 -15.54 0.91 -8.24
N ASN A 66 -16.60 0.63 -9.02
CA ASN A 66 -16.62 -0.51 -9.94
C ASN A 66 -15.51 -0.48 -11.01
N TYR A 67 -15.10 0.69 -11.53
CA TYR A 67 -13.99 0.79 -12.48
C TYR A 67 -12.63 0.43 -11.83
N GLU A 68 -12.51 0.64 -10.53
CA GLU A 68 -11.29 0.40 -9.76
C GLU A 68 -11.05 -1.08 -9.46
N LEU A 69 -12.08 -1.91 -9.54
CA LEU A 69 -11.96 -3.36 -9.38
C LEU A 69 -11.03 -3.98 -10.43
N SER A 70 -10.95 -3.38 -11.62
CA SER A 70 -9.98 -3.76 -12.65
C SER A 70 -8.54 -3.66 -12.16
N VAL A 71 -8.25 -2.73 -11.24
CA VAL A 71 -6.91 -2.49 -10.66
C VAL A 71 -6.55 -3.59 -9.67
N LEU A 72 -7.49 -4.01 -8.81
CA LEU A 72 -7.29 -5.16 -7.91
C LEU A 72 -7.05 -6.43 -8.72
N ARG A 73 -7.85 -6.66 -9.77
CA ARG A 73 -7.68 -7.82 -10.67
C ARG A 73 -6.32 -7.81 -11.36
N ARG A 74 -5.88 -6.65 -11.86
CA ARG A 74 -4.53 -6.50 -12.45
C ARG A 74 -3.43 -6.77 -11.43
N SER A 75 -3.59 -6.29 -10.19
CA SER A 75 -2.63 -6.55 -9.11
C SER A 75 -2.58 -8.05 -8.78
N ALA A 76 -3.73 -8.69 -8.54
CA ALA A 76 -3.83 -10.13 -8.28
C ALA A 76 -3.22 -10.98 -9.40
N ARG A 77 -3.44 -10.60 -10.66
CA ARG A 77 -2.82 -11.27 -11.81
C ARG A 77 -1.29 -11.18 -11.78
N ARG A 78 -0.74 -9.99 -11.54
CA ARG A 78 0.72 -9.80 -11.45
C ARG A 78 1.33 -10.57 -10.29
N PHE A 79 0.63 -10.63 -9.16
CA PHE A 79 1.00 -11.45 -8.02
C PHE A 79 1.08 -12.94 -8.36
N ARG A 80 0.02 -13.47 -8.99
CA ARG A 80 -0.04 -14.87 -9.43
C ARG A 80 1.07 -15.21 -10.42
N GLN A 81 1.34 -14.32 -11.38
CA GLN A 81 2.42 -14.51 -12.35
C GLN A 81 3.82 -14.40 -11.74
N GLY A 82 3.97 -13.59 -10.69
CA GLY A 82 5.24 -13.40 -10.00
C GLY A 82 5.54 -14.43 -8.92
N GLY A 83 4.56 -15.23 -8.47
CA GLY A 83 4.72 -16.13 -7.33
C GLY A 83 5.05 -15.41 -6.01
N CYS A 84 4.60 -14.16 -5.88
CA CYS A 84 5.03 -13.25 -4.81
C CYS A 84 3.87 -12.76 -3.92
N TYR A 85 2.68 -13.33 -4.07
CA TYR A 85 1.59 -13.02 -3.17
C TYR A 85 1.85 -13.67 -1.82
N ASP A 86 1.65 -12.91 -0.75
CA ASP A 86 1.77 -13.40 0.61
C ASP A 86 0.60 -12.79 1.39
N PRO A 87 -0.44 -13.56 1.71
CA PRO A 87 -1.62 -13.06 2.40
C PRO A 87 -1.31 -12.54 3.82
N ALA A 88 -0.13 -12.82 4.38
CA ALA A 88 0.27 -12.27 5.68
C ALA A 88 0.67 -10.79 5.58
N ILE A 89 1.09 -10.31 4.41
CA ILE A 89 1.61 -8.95 4.23
C ILE A 89 0.99 -8.19 3.05
N HIS A 90 0.21 -8.86 2.19
CA HIS A 90 -0.38 -8.27 0.99
C HIS A 90 -1.92 -8.38 1.05
N HIS A 91 -2.59 -7.24 1.12
CA HIS A 91 -4.05 -7.17 1.19
C HIS A 91 -4.63 -6.45 -0.03
N LEU A 92 -5.55 -7.13 -0.73
CA LEU A 92 -6.35 -6.56 -1.82
C LEU A 92 -7.81 -6.49 -1.36
N MET A 93 -8.32 -5.30 -1.08
CA MET A 93 -9.63 -5.10 -0.46
C MET A 93 -10.61 -4.41 -1.41
N CYS A 94 -11.85 -4.88 -1.43
CA CYS A 94 -12.94 -4.35 -2.24
C CYS A 94 -14.07 -3.88 -1.32
N TYR A 95 -14.58 -2.66 -1.54
CA TYR A 95 -15.68 -2.04 -0.81
C TYR A 95 -16.84 -1.75 -1.77
N PRO A 96 -17.59 -2.78 -2.19
CA PRO A 96 -18.61 -2.63 -3.21
C PRO A 96 -19.75 -1.72 -2.72
N GLY A 97 -20.27 -0.90 -3.63
CA GLY A 97 -21.39 0.01 -3.31
C GLY A 97 -21.01 1.26 -2.53
N VAL A 98 -19.70 1.46 -2.30
CA VAL A 98 -19.19 2.67 -1.64
C VAL A 98 -18.66 3.64 -2.70
N GLY A 99 -18.89 4.93 -2.52
CA GLY A 99 -18.37 5.97 -3.42
C GLY A 99 -16.84 6.07 -3.38
N HIS A 100 -16.26 6.81 -4.33
CA HIS A 100 -14.81 6.97 -4.53
C HIS A 100 -14.00 7.14 -3.24
N CYS A 101 -14.47 7.95 -2.31
CA CYS A 101 -13.79 8.21 -1.03
C CYS A 101 -14.47 7.56 0.19
N GLY A 102 -15.63 6.92 0.01
CA GLY A 102 -16.50 6.54 1.13
C GLY A 102 -15.86 5.49 2.06
N MET A 103 -14.97 4.66 1.52
CA MET A 103 -14.27 3.62 2.29
C MET A 103 -13.22 4.18 3.27
N SER A 104 -12.78 5.43 3.07
CA SER A 104 -11.71 6.03 3.89
C SER A 104 -12.11 6.13 5.35
N ARG A 105 -13.40 6.28 5.67
CA ARG A 105 -13.88 6.38 7.06
C ARG A 105 -13.63 5.12 7.87
N ASP A 106 -13.82 3.96 7.27
CA ASP A 106 -13.90 2.68 8.00
C ASP A 106 -12.60 1.87 7.95
N ILE A 107 -11.73 2.14 6.96
CA ILE A 107 -10.52 1.35 6.73
C ILE A 107 -9.35 1.75 7.65
N TRP A 108 -9.35 2.98 8.19
CA TRP A 108 -8.20 3.50 8.95
C TRP A 108 -7.82 2.68 10.19
N PRO A 109 -8.74 2.19 11.04
CA PRO A 109 -8.36 1.34 12.18
C PRO A 109 -7.57 0.10 11.75
N PHE A 110 -7.98 -0.55 10.65
CA PHE A 110 -7.26 -1.69 10.09
C PHE A 110 -5.89 -1.29 9.54
N VAL A 111 -5.79 -0.15 8.85
CA VAL A 111 -4.54 0.36 8.28
C VAL A 111 -3.53 0.71 9.37
N LEU A 112 -3.96 1.37 10.44
CA LEU A 112 -3.09 1.77 11.54
C LEU A 112 -2.54 0.54 12.28
N ASP A 113 -3.40 -0.45 12.57
CA ASP A 113 -2.96 -1.73 13.16
C ASP A 113 -2.02 -2.50 12.21
N PHE A 114 -2.29 -2.47 10.90
CA PHE A 114 -1.39 -3.05 9.91
C PHE A 114 -0.02 -2.36 9.93
N PHE A 115 0.04 -1.02 10.01
CA PHE A 115 1.29 -0.29 10.12
C PHE A 115 2.05 -0.62 11.41
N ASP A 116 1.38 -0.69 12.56
CA ASP A 116 2.04 -1.01 13.83
C ASP A 116 2.66 -2.40 13.87
N ARG A 117 2.05 -3.37 13.19
CA ARG A 117 2.57 -4.74 13.07
C ARG A 117 3.74 -4.88 12.09
N HIS A 118 3.94 -3.91 11.20
CA HIS A 118 4.97 -3.98 10.16
C HIS A 118 6.05 -2.92 10.38
N ARG A 119 7.27 -3.39 10.66
CA ARG A 119 8.48 -2.56 10.73
C ARG A 119 9.45 -3.01 9.66
N ARG A 120 10.22 -2.08 9.11
CA ARG A 120 11.26 -2.42 8.13
C ARG A 120 12.31 -3.30 8.81
N ASP A 121 12.53 -4.48 8.24
CA ASP A 121 13.52 -5.43 8.76
C ASP A 121 14.94 -4.88 8.56
N SER A 122 15.78 -4.98 9.59
CA SER A 122 17.15 -4.43 9.59
C SER A 122 18.14 -5.26 8.75
N ARG A 123 17.72 -6.41 8.23
CA ARG A 123 18.56 -7.37 7.50
C ARG A 123 18.35 -7.36 5.98
N ARG A 124 17.71 -6.32 5.43
CA ARG A 124 17.49 -6.16 3.98
C ARG A 124 18.56 -5.32 3.32
#